data_AF-A0A126RLY3-F1
#
_entry.id   AF-A0A126RLY3-F1
#
_cell.length_a   1.000
_cell.length_b   1.000
_cell.length_c   1.000
_cell.angle_alpha   90.00
_cell.angle_beta   90.00
_cell.angle_gamma   90.00
#
_symmetry.space_group_name_H-M   'P 1'
#
loop_
_entity.id
_entity.type
_entity.pdbx_description
1 polymer ?
#
loop_
_entity_poly.entity_id
_entity_poly.type
_entity_poly.pdbx_seq_one_letter_code
_entity_poly.pdbx_strand_id
1 'polypeptide(L)'
;MGERELFAITASEEGWSDTTQIDLLLDYIENQDSIDAFADFLAERRAHVPTPSLYTDPADAFLWEVAELLQHAGLIQSPEFQTFCATIFDTMTAEQAADFWRMRDGD
;
A
#
# COMPACT_ATOMS: atom_id res chain seq x y z
N MET A 1 -9.17 9.78 -32.14
CA MET A 1 -9.88 9.58 -30.86
C MET A 1 -9.14 8.46 -30.16
N GLY A 2 -8.55 8.74 -28.99
CA GLY A 2 -7.72 7.78 -28.26
C GLY A 2 -8.58 6.84 -27.40
N GLU A 3 -8.07 5.66 -27.06
CA GLU A 3 -8.78 4.62 -26.29
C GLU A 3 -9.25 5.14 -24.92
N ARG A 4 -8.49 6.05 -24.30
CA ARG A 4 -8.86 6.73 -23.04
C ARG A 4 -10.06 7.66 -23.19
N GLU A 5 -10.17 8.34 -24.33
CA GLU A 5 -11.27 9.28 -24.61
C GLU A 5 -12.57 8.52 -24.90
N LEU A 6 -12.47 7.39 -25.62
CA LEU A 6 -13.61 6.49 -25.84
C LEU A 6 -14.11 5.89 -24.53
N PHE A 7 -13.21 5.40 -23.67
CA PHE A 7 -13.58 4.84 -22.36
C PHE A 7 -14.25 5.87 -21.46
N ALA A 8 -13.73 7.10 -21.39
CA ALA A 8 -14.32 8.16 -20.57
C ALA A 8 -15.73 8.57 -21.04
N ILE A 9 -15.95 8.61 -22.36
CA ILE A 9 -17.28 8.88 -22.93
C ILE A 9 -18.23 7.73 -22.59
N THR A 10 -17.84 6.49 -22.84
CA THR A 10 -18.68 5.32 -22.53
C THR A 10 -18.98 5.21 -21.04
N ALA A 11 -18.00 5.42 -20.16
CA ALA A 11 -18.22 5.41 -18.72
C ALA A 11 -19.19 6.51 -18.28
N SER A 12 -19.15 7.68 -18.92
CA SER A 12 -20.06 8.78 -18.64
C SER A 12 -21.47 8.52 -19.18
N GLU A 13 -21.60 7.92 -20.36
CA GLU A 13 -22.88 7.55 -20.98
C GLU A 13 -23.57 6.42 -20.21
N GLU A 14 -22.81 5.44 -19.75
CA GLU A 14 -23.30 4.30 -18.97
C GLU A 14 -23.42 4.60 -17.46
N GLY A 15 -22.95 5.77 -17.02
CA GLY A 15 -23.04 6.22 -15.63
C GLY A 15 -22.20 5.37 -14.66
N TRP A 16 -21.05 4.85 -15.10
CA TRP A 16 -20.20 4.00 -14.27
C TRP A 16 -19.52 4.78 -13.16
N SER A 17 -19.68 4.29 -11.93
CA SER A 17 -18.91 4.76 -10.78
C SER A 17 -17.42 4.45 -10.94
N ASP A 18 -16.56 5.21 -10.27
CA ASP A 18 -15.10 5.03 -10.31
C ASP A 18 -14.67 3.59 -10.02
N THR A 19 -15.33 2.92 -9.05
CA THR A 19 -15.07 1.52 -8.71
C THR A 19 -15.34 0.59 -9.90
N THR A 20 -16.47 0.76 -10.59
CA THR A 20 -16.83 -0.05 -11.76
C THR A 20 -15.88 0.15 -12.93
N GLN A 21 -15.40 1.39 -13.12
CA GLN A 21 -14.38 1.69 -14.13
C GLN A 21 -13.05 1.01 -13.81
N ILE A 22 -12.66 0.96 -12.53
CA ILE A 22 -11.46 0.28 -12.06
C ILE A 22 -11.59 -1.24 -12.25
N ASP A 23 -12.71 -1.84 -11.83
CA ASP A 23 -12.97 -3.28 -11.98
C ASP A 23 -12.93 -3.72 -13.46
N LEU A 24 -13.51 -2.94 -14.38
CA LEU A 24 -13.48 -3.24 -15.81
C LEU A 24 -12.08 -3.08 -16.43
N LEU A 25 -11.29 -2.11 -15.96
CA LEU A 25 -9.90 -1.97 -16.40
C LEU A 25 -9.02 -3.11 -15.87
N LEU A 26 -9.28 -3.57 -14.65
CA LEU A 26 -8.61 -4.74 -14.08
C LEU A 26 -8.98 -6.01 -14.84
N ASP A 27 -10.26 -6.24 -15.13
CA ASP A 27 -10.72 -7.38 -15.93
C ASP A 27 -10.14 -7.35 -17.35
N TYR A 28 -10.06 -6.17 -17.97
CA TYR A 28 -9.40 -5.99 -19.28
C TYR A 28 -7.90 -6.32 -19.23
N ILE A 29 -7.20 -5.93 -18.16
CA ILE A 29 -5.77 -6.23 -17.95
C ILE A 29 -5.56 -7.72 -17.69
N GLU A 30 -6.43 -8.36 -16.90
CA GLU A 30 -6.38 -9.81 -16.64
C GLU A 30 -6.61 -10.63 -17.91
N ASN A 31 -7.38 -10.11 -18.87
CA ASN A 31 -7.64 -10.73 -20.16
C ASN A 31 -6.62 -10.38 -21.26
N GLN A 32 -5.64 -9.51 -20.99
CA GLN A 32 -4.53 -9.23 -21.93
C GLN A 32 -3.22 -9.87 -21.46
N ASP A 33 -2.82 -10.89 -22.21
CA ASP A 33 -1.71 -11.81 -21.96
C ASP A 33 -0.31 -11.14 -21.97
N SER A 34 0.04 -10.43 -20.90
CA SER A 34 1.44 -10.28 -20.48
C SER A 34 1.53 -10.00 -19.00
N ILE A 35 1.78 -11.06 -18.22
CA ILE A 35 1.97 -11.07 -16.77
C ILE A 35 3.03 -10.04 -16.33
N ASP A 36 4.04 -9.79 -17.17
CA ASP A 36 5.10 -8.82 -16.92
C ASP A 36 4.58 -7.37 -16.85
N ALA A 37 3.57 -6.99 -17.64
CA ALA A 37 3.01 -5.62 -17.62
C ALA A 37 2.18 -5.35 -16.36
N PHE A 38 1.51 -6.39 -15.83
CA PHE A 38 0.80 -6.30 -14.56
C PHE A 38 1.75 -6.29 -13.36
N ALA A 39 2.86 -7.05 -13.42
CA ALA A 39 3.91 -6.99 -12.42
C ALA A 39 4.59 -5.61 -12.37
N ASP A 40 4.84 -4.99 -13.53
CA ASP A 40 5.36 -3.62 -13.63
C ASP A 40 4.35 -2.61 -13.08
N PHE A 41 3.05 -2.74 -13.39
CA PHE A 41 1.99 -1.90 -12.82
C PHE A 41 1.87 -2.01 -11.29
N LEU A 42 1.98 -3.23 -10.74
CA LEU A 42 2.03 -3.45 -9.29
C LEU A 42 3.33 -2.89 -8.68
N ALA A 43 4.45 -2.97 -9.38
CA ALA A 43 5.73 -2.39 -8.95
C ALA A 43 5.69 -0.86 -8.95
N GLU A 44 5.07 -0.23 -9.96
CA GLU A 44 4.85 1.22 -10.01
C GLU A 44 3.88 1.69 -8.92
N ARG A 45 2.80 0.94 -8.64
CA ARG A 45 1.90 1.24 -7.51
C ARG A 45 2.58 1.07 -6.16
N ARG A 46 3.50 0.11 -6.04
CA ARG A 46 4.35 -0.08 -4.86
C ARG A 46 5.45 0.98 -4.75
N ALA A 47 5.93 1.55 -5.85
CA ALA A 47 6.84 2.70 -5.86
C ALA A 47 6.12 4.04 -5.60
N HIS A 48 4.79 4.08 -5.80
CA HIS A 48 3.92 5.17 -5.39
C HIS A 48 3.44 5.07 -3.94
N VAL A 49 3.69 3.93 -3.26
CA VAL A 49 3.86 3.97 -1.80
C VAL A 49 5.11 4.82 -1.61
N PRO A 50 5.04 5.97 -0.91
CA PRO A 50 6.17 6.87 -0.81
C PRO A 50 7.38 6.09 -0.32
N THR A 51 8.33 5.82 -1.23
CA THR A 51 9.70 5.48 -0.83
C THR A 51 10.13 6.56 0.15
N PRO A 52 10.63 6.20 1.34
CA PRO A 52 11.05 7.17 2.33
C PRO A 52 12.11 8.06 1.69
N SER A 53 11.69 9.28 1.35
CA SER A 53 12.57 10.39 1.04
C SER A 53 13.63 10.45 2.13
N LEU A 54 14.85 10.86 1.80
CA LEU A 54 15.97 11.04 2.73
C LEU A 54 15.70 12.05 3.90
N TYR A 55 14.45 12.49 4.06
CA TYR A 55 13.84 13.26 5.14
C TYR A 55 12.75 12.48 5.90
N THR A 56 12.84 11.15 5.95
CA THR A 56 11.89 10.35 6.72
C THR A 56 12.20 10.55 8.19
N ASP A 57 11.19 10.97 8.94
CA ASP A 57 11.29 11.06 10.39
C ASP A 57 11.79 9.71 10.94
N PRO A 58 12.75 9.70 11.89
CA PRO A 58 13.26 8.44 12.43
C PRO A 58 12.15 7.54 12.99
N ALA A 59 11.02 8.09 13.44
CA ALA A 59 9.86 7.31 13.87
C ALA A 59 9.10 6.68 12.70
N ASP A 60 9.01 7.34 11.55
CA ASP A 60 8.42 6.76 10.32
C ASP A 60 9.28 5.61 9.79
N ALA A 61 10.61 5.78 9.77
CA ALA A 61 11.52 4.69 9.37
C ALA A 61 11.35 3.48 10.30
N PHE A 62 11.32 3.73 11.61
CA PHE A 62 11.08 2.70 12.62
C PHE A 62 9.73 1.99 12.45
N LEU A 63 8.65 2.74 12.18
CA LEU A 63 7.31 2.19 11.93
C LEU A 63 7.31 1.18 10.78
N TRP A 64 7.99 1.52 9.68
CA TRP A 64 8.11 0.65 8.51
C TRP A 64 8.92 -0.62 8.84
N GLU A 65 10.06 -0.48 9.50
CA GLU A 65 10.89 -1.63 9.88
C GLU A 65 10.14 -2.61 10.78
N VAL A 66 9.37 -2.12 11.75
CA VAL A 66 8.54 -2.97 12.62
C VAL A 66 7.43 -3.67 11.82
N ALA A 67 6.75 -2.96 10.91
CA ALA A 67 5.71 -3.56 10.06
C ALA A 67 6.26 -4.63 9.11
N GLU A 68 7.48 -4.43 8.58
CA GLU A 68 8.18 -5.41 7.75
C GLU A 68 8.58 -6.65 8.56
N LEU A 69 9.11 -6.47 9.77
CA LEU A 69 9.43 -7.58 10.68
C LEU A 69 8.20 -8.38 11.08
N LEU A 70 7.04 -7.73 11.20
CA LEU A 70 5.74 -8.35 11.44
C LEU A 70 5.13 -9.00 10.19
N GLN A 71 5.73 -8.79 9.01
CA GLN A 71 5.19 -9.21 7.71
C GLN A 71 3.76 -8.72 7.45
N HIS A 72 3.38 -7.59 8.05
CA HIS A 72 2.01 -7.08 8.01
C HIS A 72 2.01 -5.60 7.62
N ALA A 73 2.23 -5.35 6.34
CA ALA A 73 2.30 -3.99 5.78
C ALA A 73 1.03 -3.16 6.03
N GLY A 74 -0.13 -3.77 6.27
CA GLY A 74 -1.36 -3.05 6.64
C GLY A 74 -1.30 -2.37 8.02
N LEU A 75 -0.37 -2.74 8.89
CA LEU A 75 -0.26 -2.15 10.24
C LEU A 75 0.18 -0.69 10.21
N ILE A 76 0.94 -0.27 9.21
CA ILE A 76 1.38 1.13 9.06
C ILE A 76 0.19 2.11 8.96
N GLN A 77 -0.99 1.63 8.56
CA GLN A 77 -2.22 2.44 8.47
C GLN A 77 -3.03 2.44 9.77
N SER A 78 -2.64 1.61 10.75
CA SER A 78 -3.31 1.53 12.05
C SER A 78 -2.83 2.67 12.96
N PRO A 79 -3.74 3.54 13.43
CA PRO A 79 -3.35 4.67 14.29
C PRO A 79 -2.78 4.19 15.64
N GLU A 80 -3.21 3.03 16.12
CA GLU A 80 -2.68 2.41 17.36
C GLU A 80 -1.23 1.96 17.18
N PHE A 81 -0.93 1.38 16.03
CA PHE A 81 0.42 0.92 15.68
C PHE A 81 1.37 2.09 15.43
N GLN A 82 0.90 3.14 14.75
CA GLN A 82 1.63 4.40 14.57
C GLN A 82 1.98 5.04 15.92
N THR A 83 1.00 5.17 16.82
CA THR A 83 1.20 5.76 18.16
C THR A 83 2.16 4.92 18.99
N PHE A 84 2.04 3.59 18.93
CA PHE A 84 2.97 2.68 19.59
C PHE A 84 4.40 2.90 19.12
N CYS A 85 4.65 2.82 17.80
CA CYS A 85 5.98 3.01 17.22
C CYS A 85 6.56 4.40 17.56
N ALA A 86 5.76 5.46 17.44
CA ALA A 86 6.17 6.82 17.82
C ALA A 86 6.48 6.99 19.32
N THR A 87 5.96 6.13 20.19
CA THR A 87 6.25 6.17 21.63
C THR A 87 7.52 5.41 21.98
N ILE A 88 7.77 4.28 21.31
CA ILE A 88 8.84 3.36 21.70
C ILE A 88 10.11 3.46 20.86
N PHE A 89 10.10 4.18 19.72
CA PHE A 89 11.24 4.24 18.80
C PHE A 89 12.55 4.74 19.46
N ASP A 90 12.46 5.58 20.50
CA ASP A 90 13.63 6.07 21.24
C ASP A 90 14.15 5.05 22.28
N THR A 91 13.31 4.07 22.65
CA THR A 91 13.56 3.16 23.80
C THR A 91 13.81 1.70 23.41
N MET A 92 13.36 1.29 22.23
CA MET A 92 13.39 -0.10 21.77
C MET A 92 13.90 -0.19 20.33
N THR A 93 14.51 -1.32 19.98
CA THR A 93 14.80 -1.63 18.58
C THR A 93 13.56 -2.14 17.85
N ALA A 94 13.58 -2.10 16.51
CA ALA A 94 12.45 -2.56 15.70
C ALA A 94 12.12 -4.05 15.95
N GLU A 95 13.13 -4.88 16.22
CA GLU A 95 12.94 -6.29 16.59
C GLU A 95 12.21 -6.46 17.94
N GLN A 96 12.58 -5.67 18.95
CA GLN A 96 11.93 -5.71 20.26
C GLN A 96 10.48 -5.20 20.18
N ALA A 97 10.25 -4.15 19.40
CA ALA A 97 8.92 -3.62 19.13
C ALA A 97 8.02 -4.64 18.42
N ALA A 98 8.54 -5.33 17.42
CA ALA A 98 7.82 -6.36 16.68
C ALA A 98 7.47 -7.57 17.58
N ASP A 99 8.41 -8.02 18.41
CA ASP A 99 8.18 -9.10 19.36
C ASP A 99 7.11 -8.73 20.40
N PHE A 100 7.18 -7.51 20.96
CA PHE A 100 6.18 -7.00 21.89
C PHE A 100 4.79 -6.89 21.26
N TRP A 101 4.72 -6.42 20.00
CA TRP A 101 3.45 -6.32 19.28
C TRP A 101 2.84 -7.70 18.99
N ARG A 102 3.65 -8.70 18.60
CA ARG A 102 3.20 -10.09 18.43
C ARG A 102 2.61 -10.68 19.71
N MET A 103 3.22 -10.40 20.85
CA MET A 103 2.70 -10.87 22.14
C MET A 103 1.40 -10.18 22.54
N ARG A 104 1.19 -8.93 22.12
CA ARG A 104 0.00 -8.15 22.43
C ARG A 104 -1.21 -8.52 21.56
N ASP A 105 -1.00 -8.87 20.29
CA ASP A 105 -2.08 -9.22 19.34
C ASP A 105 -2.53 -10.68 19.46
N GLY A 106 -1.77 -11.51 20.19
CA GLY A 106 -2.01 -12.95 20.36
C GLY A 106 -2.87 -13.37 21.56
N ASP A 107 -3.58 -12.45 22.22
CA ASP A 107 -4.51 -12.75 23.34
C ASP A 107 -5.99 -12.70 22.89
#